data_AF-A0A0C2SQ72-F1
#
_entry.id   AF-A0A0C2SQ72-F1
#
_cell.length_a   1.000
_cell.length_b   1.000
_cell.length_c   1.000
_cell.angle_alpha   90.00
_cell.angle_beta   90.00
_cell.angle_gamma   90.00
#
_symmetry.space_group_name_H-M   'P 1'
#
loop_
_entity.id
_entity.type
_entity.pdbx_description
1 polymer ?
#
loop_
_entity_poly.entity_id
_entity_poly.type
_entity_poly.pdbx_seq_one_letter_code
_entity_poly.pdbx_strand_id
1 'polypeptide(L)'
;MGLVTARMHNYRNNFAKRAMGSIELLIKKHKKELDTKEKIAELIAYYLHNEPVQPDSDVCTSAFHWLEWGEDPAGRKGFGLNQLVLRTFALAHLSHLNDIDDFTVDKPVGALIYSMQAIGCMLEHWKSGEKSENKPPAFSSDNFGDKWVEDAKGAVGIRGKVLKKRILVRRATIFVESLKDLKDERWDEIFLRACRFVVLQPNKERDRSSSTTEIEDETRDEDPDADFRMVLD
;
A
#
# COMPACT_ATOMS: atom_id res chain seq x y z
N MET A 1 -16.48 2.52 21.22
CA MET A 1 -15.20 2.50 20.47
C MET A 1 -14.20 3.35 21.22
N GLY A 2 -13.00 2.84 21.49
CA GLY A 2 -11.95 3.60 22.18
C GLY A 2 -11.36 4.70 21.29
N LEU A 3 -10.78 5.73 21.92
CA LEU A 3 -10.16 6.87 21.25
C LEU A 3 -9.09 6.45 20.23
N VAL A 4 -8.30 5.42 20.57
CA VAL A 4 -7.25 4.85 19.70
C VAL A 4 -7.85 4.23 18.45
N THR A 5 -8.90 3.40 18.59
CA THR A 5 -9.60 2.78 17.46
C THR A 5 -10.20 3.82 16.52
N ALA A 6 -10.82 4.86 17.07
CA ALA A 6 -11.38 5.95 16.27
C ALA A 6 -10.30 6.73 15.50
N ARG A 7 -9.15 6.99 16.14
CA ARG A 7 -7.99 7.65 15.50
C ARG A 7 -7.40 6.81 14.38
N MET A 8 -7.18 5.51 14.62
CA MET A 8 -6.67 4.59 13.59
C MET A 8 -7.62 4.49 12.40
N HIS A 9 -8.93 4.49 12.65
CA HIS A 9 -9.93 4.51 11.60
C HIS A 9 -9.89 5.80 10.77
N ASN A 10 -9.81 6.96 11.43
CA ASN A 10 -9.68 8.26 10.75
C ASN A 10 -8.39 8.35 9.92
N TYR A 11 -7.28 7.86 10.48
CA TYR A 11 -6.00 7.81 9.79
C TYR A 11 -6.09 6.99 8.50
N ARG A 12 -6.61 5.76 8.58
CA ARG A 12 -6.87 4.88 7.44
C ARG A 12 -7.79 5.51 6.38
N ASN A 13 -8.89 6.12 6.81
CA ASN A 13 -9.82 6.80 5.92
C ASN A 13 -9.19 8.01 5.20
N ASN A 14 -8.24 8.70 5.84
CA ASN A 14 -7.51 9.79 5.21
C ASN A 14 -6.68 9.28 4.02
N PHE A 15 -5.98 8.14 4.14
CA PHE A 15 -5.28 7.54 2.98
C PHE A 15 -6.23 7.23 1.84
N ALA A 16 -7.35 6.56 2.09
CA ALA A 16 -8.35 6.26 1.06
C ALA A 16 -8.86 7.54 0.37
N LYS A 17 -9.16 8.59 1.13
CA LYS A 17 -9.59 9.89 0.60
C LYS A 17 -8.51 10.53 -0.28
N ARG A 18 -7.24 10.52 0.15
CA ARG A 18 -6.14 11.09 -0.62
C ARG A 18 -5.82 10.26 -1.87
N ALA A 19 -5.90 8.94 -1.79
CA ALA A 19 -5.77 8.03 -2.91
C ALA A 19 -6.83 8.29 -3.99
N MET A 20 -8.10 8.41 -3.61
CA MET A 20 -9.19 8.75 -4.52
C MET A 20 -8.92 10.07 -5.23
N GLY A 21 -8.54 11.11 -4.46
CA GLY A 21 -8.21 12.41 -5.03
C GLY A 21 -6.98 12.39 -5.95
N SER A 22 -6.01 11.49 -5.73
CA SER A 22 -4.85 11.31 -6.61
C SER A 22 -5.26 10.72 -7.96
N ILE A 23 -6.13 9.71 -7.98
CA ILE A 23 -6.63 9.09 -9.21
C ILE A 23 -7.54 10.05 -9.97
N GLU A 24 -8.47 10.72 -9.29
CA GLU A 24 -9.33 11.73 -9.90
C GLU A 24 -8.51 12.87 -10.54
N LEU A 25 -7.41 13.29 -9.89
CA LEU A 25 -6.51 14.29 -10.45
C LEU A 25 -5.76 13.77 -11.68
N LEU A 26 -5.30 12.52 -11.67
CA LEU A 26 -4.66 11.88 -12.84
C LEU A 26 -5.60 11.90 -14.04
N ILE A 27 -6.82 11.40 -13.86
CA ILE A 27 -7.85 11.35 -14.91
C ILE A 27 -8.17 12.77 -15.40
N LYS A 28 -8.36 13.73 -14.48
CA LYS A 28 -8.64 15.12 -14.83
C LYS A 28 -7.50 15.79 -15.59
N LYS A 29 -6.24 15.54 -15.21
CA LYS A 29 -5.05 16.14 -15.84
C LYS A 29 -4.90 15.65 -17.29
N HIS A 30 -5.24 14.39 -17.54
CA HIS A 30 -5.16 13.76 -18.85
C HIS A 30 -6.52 13.68 -19.55
N LYS A 31 -7.49 14.54 -19.20
CA LYS A 31 -8.88 14.48 -19.72
C LYS A 31 -8.99 14.46 -21.25
N LYS A 32 -8.03 15.07 -21.97
CA LYS A 32 -8.00 15.05 -23.45
C LYS A 32 -7.61 13.67 -24.01
N GLU A 33 -6.73 12.96 -23.31
CA GLU A 33 -6.25 11.63 -23.67
C GLU A 33 -7.20 10.54 -23.14
N LEU A 34 -7.80 10.77 -21.96
CA LEU A 34 -8.71 9.90 -21.24
C LEU A 34 -10.16 10.40 -21.36
N ASP A 35 -10.61 10.61 -22.59
CA ASP A 35 -11.92 11.17 -22.91
C ASP A 35 -13.04 10.12 -22.97
N THR A 36 -12.70 8.84 -22.98
CA THR A 36 -13.65 7.72 -22.92
C THR A 36 -13.38 6.82 -21.73
N LYS A 37 -14.42 6.12 -21.26
CA LYS A 37 -14.31 5.15 -20.17
C LYS A 37 -13.36 4.01 -20.52
N GLU A 38 -13.28 3.59 -21.79
CA GLU A 38 -12.41 2.51 -22.23
C GLU A 38 -10.94 2.89 -22.05
N LYS A 39 -10.56 4.12 -22.39
CA LYS A 39 -9.18 4.61 -22.18
C LYS A 39 -8.83 4.77 -20.71
N ILE A 40 -9.81 5.17 -19.88
CA ILE A 40 -9.62 5.19 -18.42
C ILE A 40 -9.42 3.75 -17.92
N ALA A 41 -10.26 2.81 -18.33
CA ALA A 41 -10.17 1.41 -17.94
C ALA A 41 -8.83 0.78 -18.35
N GLU A 42 -8.33 1.09 -19.54
CA GLU A 42 -7.01 0.66 -20.02
C GLU A 42 -5.87 1.20 -19.15
N LEU A 43 -5.90 2.49 -18.81
CA LEU A 43 -4.93 3.09 -17.89
C LEU A 43 -4.99 2.46 -16.49
N ILE A 44 -6.20 2.23 -15.97
CA ILE A 44 -6.37 1.60 -14.66
C ILE A 44 -5.89 0.15 -14.68
N ALA A 45 -6.16 -0.59 -15.76
CA ALA A 45 -5.66 -1.95 -15.96
C ALA A 45 -4.14 -1.98 -16.04
N TYR A 46 -3.50 -1.01 -16.69
CA TYR A 46 -2.04 -0.85 -16.67
C TYR A 46 -1.51 -0.73 -15.23
N TYR A 47 -2.11 0.13 -14.41
CA TYR A 47 -1.65 0.27 -13.02
C TYR A 47 -1.92 -0.97 -12.15
N LEU A 48 -3.06 -1.64 -12.35
CA LEU A 48 -3.45 -2.86 -11.63
C LEU A 48 -2.75 -4.12 -12.12
N HIS A 49 -2.07 -4.05 -13.26
CA HIS A 49 -1.25 -5.14 -13.77
C HIS A 49 -0.28 -5.58 -12.68
N ASN A 50 -0.25 -6.88 -12.41
CA ASN A 50 0.47 -7.44 -11.28
C ASN A 50 1.09 -8.77 -11.64
N GLU A 51 2.16 -9.10 -10.92
CA GLU A 51 2.88 -10.35 -11.05
C GLU A 51 3.31 -10.88 -9.68
N PRO A 52 3.40 -12.21 -9.53
CA PRO A 52 3.94 -12.84 -8.34
C PRO A 52 5.31 -12.28 -7.98
N VAL A 53 5.55 -12.01 -6.70
CA VAL A 53 6.86 -11.53 -6.22
C VAL A 53 7.95 -12.61 -6.32
N GLN A 54 7.54 -13.88 -6.36
CA GLN A 54 8.38 -15.06 -6.58
C GLN A 54 7.60 -16.09 -7.40
N PRO A 55 8.28 -17.05 -8.07
CA PRO A 55 7.63 -18.22 -8.64
C PRO A 55 6.74 -18.89 -7.59
N ASP A 56 5.50 -19.21 -7.97
CA ASP A 56 4.48 -19.86 -7.11
C ASP A 56 4.01 -19.07 -5.88
N SER A 57 4.31 -17.77 -5.78
CA SER A 57 3.77 -16.91 -4.72
C SER A 57 2.35 -16.47 -5.02
N ASP A 58 1.46 -16.59 -4.03
CA ASP A 58 0.11 -16.00 -4.06
C ASP A 58 0.13 -14.46 -3.86
N VAL A 59 1.31 -13.90 -3.60
CA VAL A 59 1.51 -12.48 -3.36
C VAL A 59 2.09 -11.81 -4.60
N CYS A 60 1.45 -10.74 -5.04
CA CYS A 60 1.85 -10.01 -6.24
C CYS A 60 2.38 -8.61 -5.91
N THR A 61 3.29 -8.12 -6.75
CA THR A 61 3.51 -6.68 -6.90
C THR A 61 2.72 -6.15 -8.09
N SER A 62 2.22 -4.93 -8.00
CA SER A 62 1.51 -4.24 -9.09
C SER A 62 2.34 -3.12 -9.71
N ALA A 63 2.01 -2.72 -10.93
CA ALA A 63 2.67 -1.62 -11.64
C ALA A 63 2.66 -0.31 -10.87
N PHE A 64 1.57 0.00 -10.16
CA PHE A 64 1.50 1.21 -9.34
C PHE A 64 2.46 1.21 -8.13
N HIS A 65 3.11 0.10 -7.79
CA HIS A 65 4.16 0.09 -6.77
C HIS A 65 5.47 0.70 -7.27
N TRP A 66 5.67 0.81 -8.60
CA TRP A 66 6.95 1.18 -9.21
C TRP A 66 6.87 2.54 -9.90
N LEU A 67 8.02 3.21 -10.01
CA LEU A 67 8.15 4.39 -10.85
C LEU A 67 8.10 4.02 -12.34
N GLU A 68 8.84 2.98 -12.69
CA GLU A 68 8.90 2.41 -14.03
C GLU A 68 8.49 0.95 -13.95
N TRP A 69 7.46 0.58 -14.70
CA TRP A 69 7.01 -0.79 -14.82
C TRP A 69 7.52 -1.38 -16.14
N GLY A 70 8.31 -2.45 -16.04
CA GLY A 70 8.67 -3.31 -17.15
C GLY A 70 7.92 -4.64 -17.07
N GLU A 71 7.64 -5.22 -18.24
CA GLU A 71 7.11 -6.60 -18.35
C GLU A 71 8.07 -7.58 -17.67
N ASP A 72 9.37 -7.46 -17.94
CA ASP A 72 10.40 -8.21 -17.23
C ASP A 72 10.70 -7.62 -15.84
N PRO A 73 10.91 -8.46 -14.79
CA PRO A 73 11.30 -7.99 -13.46
C PRO A 73 12.53 -7.07 -13.46
N ALA A 74 13.51 -7.33 -14.33
CA ALA A 74 14.73 -6.52 -14.47
C ALA A 74 14.47 -5.10 -15.05
N GLY A 75 13.32 -4.89 -15.69
CA GLY A 75 12.90 -3.59 -16.20
C GLY A 75 12.20 -2.71 -15.16
N ARG A 76 11.91 -3.24 -13.97
CA ARG A 76 11.17 -2.52 -12.92
C ARG A 76 12.11 -1.66 -12.10
N LYS A 77 11.78 -0.37 -11.94
CA LYS A 77 12.62 0.57 -11.20
C LYS A 77 11.81 1.45 -10.27
N GLY A 78 12.45 1.85 -9.18
CA GLY A 78 11.89 2.80 -8.23
C GLY A 78 10.67 2.25 -7.49
N PHE A 79 10.80 1.10 -6.84
CA PHE A 79 9.77 0.62 -5.91
C PHE A 79 9.46 1.69 -4.85
N GLY A 80 8.18 1.99 -4.63
CA GLY A 80 7.70 3.05 -3.76
C GLY A 80 7.73 4.46 -4.35
N LEU A 81 8.28 4.67 -5.55
CA LEU A 81 8.43 6.00 -6.17
C LEU A 81 7.31 6.37 -7.15
N ASN A 82 6.26 5.55 -7.27
CA ASN A 82 5.12 5.86 -8.11
C ASN A 82 4.44 7.18 -7.68
N GLN A 83 4.08 8.05 -8.63
CA GLN A 83 3.52 9.37 -8.31
C GLN A 83 2.18 9.31 -7.56
N LEU A 84 1.33 8.31 -7.83
CA LEU A 84 0.06 8.15 -7.13
C LEU A 84 0.28 7.77 -5.66
N VAL A 85 1.24 6.86 -5.43
CA VAL A 85 1.65 6.44 -4.09
C VAL A 85 2.28 7.60 -3.35
N LEU A 86 3.27 8.28 -3.94
CA LEU A 86 3.98 9.41 -3.31
C LEU A 86 3.06 10.59 -3.01
N ARG A 87 2.12 10.92 -3.91
CA ARG A 87 1.14 11.98 -3.66
C ARG A 87 0.21 11.61 -2.50
N THR A 88 -0.23 10.36 -2.44
CA THR A 88 -1.06 9.86 -1.35
C THR A 88 -0.31 9.90 -0.03
N PHE A 89 0.93 9.39 -0.01
CA PHE A 89 1.83 9.42 1.14
C PHE A 89 2.07 10.85 1.65
N ALA A 90 2.39 11.77 0.74
CA ALA A 90 2.61 13.18 1.06
C ALA A 90 1.38 13.82 1.73
N LEU A 91 0.20 13.62 1.16
CA LEU A 91 -1.02 14.30 1.60
C LEU A 91 -1.73 13.60 2.77
N ALA A 92 -1.50 12.31 2.97
CA ALA A 92 -2.12 11.53 4.04
C ALA A 92 -1.24 11.49 5.29
N HIS A 93 0.08 11.42 5.10
CA HIS A 93 1.06 11.32 6.18
C HIS A 93 1.86 12.61 6.33
N LEU A 94 2.71 12.97 5.35
CA LEU A 94 3.71 14.04 5.52
C LEU A 94 3.10 15.40 5.88
N SER A 95 1.96 15.76 5.30
CA SER A 95 1.30 17.06 5.56
C SER A 95 0.80 17.23 7.00
N HIS A 96 0.74 16.17 7.80
CA HIS A 96 0.27 16.19 9.20
C HIS A 96 1.40 16.11 10.22
N LEU A 97 2.63 15.92 9.76
CA LEU A 97 3.81 15.88 10.63
C LEU A 97 4.13 17.30 11.10
N ASN A 98 4.55 17.39 12.35
CA ASN A 98 5.21 18.60 12.85
C ASN A 98 6.72 18.41 12.73
N ASP A 99 7.53 19.44 12.98
CA ASP A 99 9.01 19.38 12.98
C ASP A 99 9.61 18.44 14.06
N ILE A 100 8.80 17.51 14.60
CA ILE A 100 9.11 16.58 15.70
C ILE A 100 9.47 15.19 15.14
N ASP A 101 8.98 14.83 13.95
CA ASP A 101 9.23 13.50 13.38
C ASP A 101 10.61 13.44 12.71
N ASP A 102 11.52 12.67 13.30
CA ASP A 102 12.89 12.49 12.79
C ASP A 102 12.99 11.21 11.93
N PHE A 103 12.83 11.39 10.62
CA PHE A 103 12.97 10.31 9.64
C PHE A 103 14.43 9.91 9.33
N THR A 104 15.39 10.51 10.01
CA THR A 104 16.75 9.98 10.04
C THR A 104 16.86 8.78 10.98
N VAL A 105 15.95 8.66 11.97
CA VAL A 105 15.94 7.57 12.96
C VAL A 105 14.98 6.45 12.58
N ASP A 106 13.75 6.77 12.19
CA ASP A 106 12.75 5.76 11.81
C ASP A 106 12.07 6.13 10.49
N LYS A 107 12.16 5.23 9.50
CA LYS A 107 11.52 5.46 8.20
C LYS A 107 10.04 5.13 8.32
N PRO A 108 9.12 5.94 7.76
CA PRO A 108 7.68 5.73 7.87
C PRO A 108 7.17 4.63 6.91
N VAL A 109 7.77 3.43 6.99
CA VAL A 109 7.50 2.26 6.14
C VAL A 109 6.00 1.95 6.11
N GLY A 110 5.36 1.91 7.29
CA GLY A 110 3.93 1.61 7.40
C GLY A 110 3.05 2.62 6.65
N ALA A 111 3.39 3.92 6.68
CA ALA A 111 2.61 4.94 5.98
C ALA A 111 2.80 4.86 4.44
N LEU A 112 3.97 4.46 3.97
CA LEU A 112 4.20 4.21 2.55
C LEU A 112 3.40 2.98 2.07
N ILE A 113 3.41 1.89 2.85
CA ILE A 113 2.61 0.68 2.57
C ILE A 113 1.11 1.01 2.55
N TYR A 114 0.61 1.77 3.53
CA TYR A 114 -0.78 2.21 3.54
C TYR A 114 -1.15 3.03 2.30
N SER A 115 -0.22 3.82 1.77
CA SER A 115 -0.42 4.59 0.54
C SER A 115 -0.53 3.67 -0.68
N MET A 116 0.30 2.63 -0.78
CA MET A 116 0.21 1.62 -1.83
C MET A 116 -1.13 0.88 -1.76
N GLN A 117 -1.51 0.38 -0.59
CA GLN A 117 -2.78 -0.32 -0.39
C GLN A 117 -3.99 0.56 -0.74
N ALA A 118 -3.97 1.83 -0.31
CA ALA A 118 -5.06 2.77 -0.59
C ALA A 118 -5.18 3.04 -2.09
N ILE A 119 -4.06 3.22 -2.79
CA ILE A 119 -4.05 3.37 -4.26
C ILE A 119 -4.59 2.13 -4.94
N GLY A 120 -4.12 0.92 -4.59
CA GLY A 120 -4.62 -0.33 -5.16
C GLY A 120 -6.14 -0.48 -4.99
N CYS A 121 -6.65 -0.18 -3.80
CA CYS A 121 -8.09 -0.21 -3.53
C CYS A 121 -8.86 0.80 -4.39
N MET A 122 -8.36 2.02 -4.51
CA MET A 122 -9.05 3.05 -5.31
C MET A 122 -8.92 2.77 -6.82
N LEU A 123 -7.83 2.17 -7.30
CA LEU A 123 -7.71 1.75 -8.69
C LEU A 123 -8.75 0.67 -9.04
N GLU A 124 -8.93 -0.34 -8.17
CA GLU A 124 -9.98 -1.36 -8.34
C GLU A 124 -11.39 -0.72 -8.41
N HIS A 125 -11.61 0.34 -7.64
CA HIS A 125 -12.87 1.08 -7.65
C HIS A 125 -13.15 1.83 -8.98
N TRP A 126 -12.11 2.06 -9.79
CA TRP A 126 -12.16 2.68 -11.12
C TRP A 126 -11.97 1.68 -12.27
N LYS A 127 -11.95 0.37 -11.99
CA LYS A 127 -11.60 -0.68 -12.97
C LYS A 127 -12.47 -0.70 -14.22
N SER A 128 -13.73 -0.28 -14.13
CA SER A 128 -14.63 -0.18 -15.30
C SER A 128 -14.37 1.06 -16.17
N GLY A 129 -13.46 1.95 -15.77
CA GLY A 129 -13.27 3.26 -16.40
C GLY A 129 -14.19 4.36 -15.87
N GLU A 130 -15.13 4.00 -14.99
CA GLU A 130 -16.05 4.91 -14.32
C GLU A 130 -15.90 4.74 -12.80
N LYS A 131 -16.15 5.83 -12.06
CA LYS A 131 -16.20 5.75 -10.60
C LYS A 131 -17.39 4.90 -10.19
N SER A 132 -17.15 3.77 -9.56
CA SER A 132 -18.24 2.89 -9.13
C SER A 132 -19.19 3.61 -8.17
N GLU A 133 -20.50 3.41 -8.35
CA GLU A 133 -21.53 4.00 -7.47
C GLU A 133 -21.54 3.35 -6.07
N ASN A 134 -20.97 2.15 -5.96
CA ASN A 134 -20.84 1.45 -4.69
C ASN A 134 -19.84 2.17 -3.79
N LYS A 135 -20.10 2.22 -2.48
CA LYS A 135 -19.05 2.72 -1.57
C LYS A 135 -17.81 1.81 -1.70
N PRO A 136 -16.59 2.39 -1.82
CA PRO A 136 -15.39 1.57 -1.77
C PRO A 136 -15.37 0.79 -0.46
N PRO A 137 -14.78 -0.43 -0.44
CA PRO A 137 -14.64 -1.20 0.78
C PRO A 137 -14.01 -0.34 1.87
N ALA A 138 -14.50 -0.48 3.11
CA ALA A 138 -13.89 0.23 4.23
C ALA A 138 -12.41 -0.15 4.31
N PHE A 139 -11.53 0.83 4.39
CA PHE A 139 -10.09 0.60 4.50
C PHE A 139 -9.76 0.10 5.92
N SER A 140 -9.98 -1.20 6.15
CA SER A 140 -9.85 -1.90 7.42
C SER A 140 -8.82 -3.03 7.35
N SER A 141 -8.36 -3.49 8.52
CA SER A 141 -7.53 -4.70 8.64
C SER A 141 -8.22 -5.92 8.02
N ASP A 142 -9.53 -6.03 8.15
CA ASP A 142 -10.27 -7.19 7.66
C ASP A 142 -10.29 -7.25 6.12
N ASN A 143 -10.26 -6.08 5.47
CA ASN A 143 -10.29 -5.98 4.01
C ASN A 143 -8.89 -5.91 3.38
N PHE A 144 -7.89 -5.38 4.10
CA PHE A 144 -6.58 -5.05 3.52
C PHE A 144 -5.38 -5.50 4.35
N GLY A 145 -5.58 -5.92 5.60
CA GLY A 145 -4.55 -6.51 6.44
C GLY A 145 -4.25 -7.96 6.05
N ASP A 146 -3.23 -8.51 6.69
CA ASP A 146 -2.84 -9.90 6.49
C ASP A 146 -3.91 -10.85 6.99
N LYS A 147 -4.01 -12.00 6.34
CA LYS A 147 -5.10 -12.94 6.59
C LYS A 147 -4.54 -14.30 6.97
N TRP A 148 -4.98 -14.81 8.10
CA TRP A 148 -4.78 -16.21 8.46
C TRP A 148 -5.68 -17.10 7.59
N VAL A 149 -5.08 -18.05 6.87
CA VAL A 149 -5.77 -19.05 6.07
C VAL A 149 -5.49 -20.44 6.65
N GLU A 150 -6.50 -21.30 6.69
CA GLU A 150 -6.27 -22.71 7.05
C GLU A 150 -5.63 -23.42 5.84
N ASP A 151 -4.45 -24.02 6.05
CA ASP A 151 -3.77 -24.82 5.05
C ASP A 151 -4.60 -26.08 4.74
N ALA A 152 -5.15 -26.11 3.52
CA ALA A 152 -5.91 -27.26 3.03
C ALA A 152 -5.02 -28.49 2.76
N LYS A 153 -3.67 -28.33 2.74
CA LYS A 153 -2.68 -29.40 2.49
C LYS A 153 -2.04 -29.92 3.79
N GLY A 154 -2.74 -29.84 4.92
CA GLY A 154 -2.24 -30.37 6.19
C GLY A 154 -1.80 -31.83 6.08
N ALA A 155 -0.56 -32.12 6.49
CA ALA A 155 -0.05 -33.47 6.60
C ALA A 155 -0.92 -34.33 7.52
N VAL A 156 -1.17 -35.58 7.13
CA VAL A 156 -1.92 -36.54 7.94
C VAL A 156 -1.12 -36.86 9.19
N GLY A 157 -1.61 -36.42 10.36
CA GLY A 157 -0.96 -36.73 11.63
C GLY A 157 -0.98 -38.24 11.93
N ILE A 158 -0.17 -38.66 12.91
CA ILE A 158 0.10 -40.06 13.32
C ILE A 158 -1.18 -40.84 13.77
N ARG A 159 -2.37 -40.22 13.76
CA ARG A 159 -3.67 -40.83 14.09
C ARG A 159 -4.81 -40.48 13.12
N GLY A 160 -4.51 -40.08 11.88
CA GLY A 160 -5.54 -39.77 10.87
C GLY A 160 -6.32 -38.47 11.11
N LYS A 161 -5.92 -37.63 12.08
CA LYS A 161 -6.42 -36.26 12.22
C LYS A 161 -5.52 -35.33 11.40
N VAL A 162 -6.12 -34.61 10.46
CA VAL A 162 -5.48 -33.50 9.74
C VAL A 162 -5.15 -32.42 10.77
N LEU A 163 -3.87 -32.14 11.00
CA LEU A 163 -3.50 -30.93 11.75
C LEU A 163 -3.85 -29.74 10.86
N LYS A 164 -4.88 -28.98 11.25
CA LYS A 164 -5.21 -27.71 10.62
C LYS A 164 -4.09 -26.72 10.94
N LYS A 165 -3.17 -26.52 10.01
CA LYS A 165 -2.13 -25.50 10.10
C LYS A 165 -2.73 -24.17 9.65
N ARG A 166 -2.53 -23.09 10.41
CA ARG A 166 -2.88 -21.74 9.97
C ARG A 166 -1.63 -21.10 9.40
N ILE A 167 -1.74 -20.55 8.19
CA ILE A 167 -0.65 -19.84 7.49
C ILE A 167 -1.06 -18.38 7.38
N LEU A 168 -0.15 -17.46 7.73
CA LEU A 168 -0.36 -16.04 7.47
C LEU A 168 -0.14 -15.76 5.99
N VAL A 169 -1.16 -15.26 5.30
CA VAL A 169 -1.03 -14.72 3.95
C VAL A 169 -0.85 -13.21 4.07
N ARG A 170 0.39 -12.77 3.92
CA ARG A 170 0.75 -11.36 3.91
C ARG A 170 0.27 -10.70 2.63
N ARG A 171 -0.38 -9.53 2.73
CA ARG A 171 -0.86 -8.79 1.55
C ARG A 171 0.06 -7.65 1.19
N ALA A 172 0.31 -6.79 2.16
CA ALA A 172 1.15 -5.61 1.96
C ALA A 172 2.30 -5.53 2.96
N THR A 173 2.19 -6.21 4.10
CA THR A 173 3.28 -6.31 5.09
C THR A 173 4.45 -7.14 4.59
N ILE A 174 4.25 -7.96 3.55
CA ILE A 174 5.32 -8.66 2.84
C ILE A 174 6.42 -7.70 2.35
N PHE A 175 6.07 -6.45 2.05
CA PHE A 175 7.03 -5.44 1.60
C PHE A 175 7.73 -4.70 2.75
N VAL A 176 7.43 -4.99 4.02
CA VAL A 176 8.01 -4.28 5.17
C VAL A 176 9.52 -4.42 5.19
N GLU A 177 10.04 -5.64 5.15
CA GLU A 177 11.50 -5.87 5.19
C GLU A 177 12.17 -5.33 3.92
N SER A 178 11.52 -5.46 2.76
CA SER A 178 12.01 -4.88 1.50
C SER A 178 12.13 -3.35 1.56
N LEU A 179 11.21 -2.67 2.25
CA LEU A 179 11.23 -1.21 2.42
C LEU A 179 12.20 -0.76 3.51
N LYS A 180 12.40 -1.56 4.57
CA LYS A 180 13.41 -1.31 5.60
C LYS A 180 14.83 -1.42 5.04
N ASP A 181 15.04 -2.34 4.10
CA ASP A 181 16.33 -2.57 3.44
C ASP A 181 16.66 -1.52 2.35
N LEU A 182 15.73 -0.61 2.02
CA LEU A 182 16.03 0.46 1.09
C LEU A 182 17.15 1.35 1.64
N LYS A 183 18.13 1.65 0.77
CA LYS A 183 19.22 2.57 1.09
C LYS A 183 18.69 3.97 1.39
N ASP A 184 19.41 4.71 2.22
CA ASP A 184 19.03 6.07 2.60
C ASP A 184 18.84 6.99 1.40
N GLU A 185 19.64 6.85 0.33
CA GLU A 185 19.47 7.68 -0.87
C GLU A 185 18.11 7.46 -1.55
N ARG A 186 17.55 6.24 -1.47
CA ARG A 186 16.22 5.94 -2.00
C ARG A 186 15.14 6.54 -1.10
N TRP A 187 15.32 6.52 0.21
CA TRP A 187 14.43 7.21 1.14
C TRP A 187 14.45 8.73 0.95
N ASP A 188 15.63 9.32 0.77
CA ASP A 188 15.79 10.74 0.45
C ASP A 188 15.06 11.10 -0.85
N GLU A 189 15.14 10.24 -1.86
CA GLU A 189 14.40 10.40 -3.10
C GLU A 189 12.87 10.33 -2.89
N ILE A 190 12.39 9.36 -2.10
CA ILE A 190 10.97 9.24 -1.71
C ILE A 190 10.51 10.54 -1.07
N PHE A 191 11.23 11.04 -0.05
CA PHE A 191 10.87 12.26 0.66
C PHE A 191 10.94 13.49 -0.25
N LEU A 192 12.02 13.65 -1.01
CA LEU A 192 12.19 14.78 -1.93
C LEU A 192 11.04 14.87 -2.94
N ARG A 193 10.65 13.73 -3.53
CA ARG A 193 9.55 13.68 -4.49
C ARG A 193 8.19 13.85 -3.82
N ALA A 194 7.96 13.26 -2.64
CA ALA A 194 6.72 13.38 -1.90
C ALA A 194 6.48 14.82 -1.40
N CYS A 195 7.49 15.48 -0.84
CA CYS A 195 7.40 16.84 -0.30
C CYS A 195 6.99 17.87 -1.36
N ARG A 196 7.32 17.65 -2.64
CA ARG A 196 6.83 18.49 -3.75
C ARG A 196 5.30 18.57 -3.78
N PHE A 197 4.58 17.53 -3.38
CA PHE A 197 3.11 17.55 -3.35
C PHE A 197 2.54 18.30 -2.15
N VAL A 198 3.30 18.44 -1.05
CA VAL A 198 2.89 19.21 0.14
C VAL A 198 3.08 20.70 -0.11
N VAL A 199 4.25 21.10 -0.62
CA VAL A 199 4.60 22.51 -0.89
C VAL A 199 3.64 23.16 -1.91
N LEU A 200 3.08 22.38 -2.82
CA LEU A 200 2.16 22.86 -3.86
C LEU A 200 0.71 23.03 -3.38
N GLN A 201 0.37 22.76 -2.12
CA GLN A 201 -0.98 23.00 -1.60
C GLN A 201 -1.13 24.39 -0.96
N PRO A 202 -2.19 25.15 -1.29
CA PRO A 202 -2.56 26.31 -0.50
C PRO A 202 -2.97 25.85 0.91
N ASN A 203 -2.40 26.47 1.94
CA ASN A 203 -2.61 26.18 3.36
C ASN A 203 -4.06 25.80 3.66
N LYS A 204 -4.31 24.53 3.98
CA LYS A 204 -5.59 24.06 4.52
C LYS A 204 -5.37 23.60 5.95
N GLU A 205 -6.31 23.95 6.82
CA GLU A 205 -6.25 23.71 8.27
C GLU A 205 -5.89 22.26 8.61
N ARG A 206 -4.97 22.15 9.57
CA ARG A 206 -4.34 20.91 10.03
C ARG A 206 -5.27 20.20 11.02
N ASP A 207 -5.79 19.03 10.64
CA ASP A 207 -6.33 18.08 11.62
C ASP A 207 -5.17 17.25 12.20
N ARG A 208 -4.92 17.43 13.51
CA ARG A 208 -3.83 16.75 14.23
C ARG A 208 -4.20 15.30 14.53
N SER A 209 -3.31 14.35 14.26
CA SER A 209 -3.31 13.03 14.92
C SER A 209 -1.91 12.41 14.88
N SER A 210 -1.36 12.13 16.06
CA SER A 210 -0.12 11.38 16.30
C SER A 210 -0.48 9.97 16.80
N SER A 211 0.31 8.96 16.43
CA SER A 211 0.11 7.56 16.82
C SER A 211 1.43 6.89 17.17
N THR A 212 1.42 6.16 18.29
CA THR A 212 2.43 5.16 18.69
C THR A 212 1.64 3.87 18.91
N THR A 213 2.16 2.72 18.48
CA THR A 213 1.51 1.42 18.71
C THR A 213 2.56 0.38 19.05
N GLU A 214 2.40 -0.26 20.21
CA GLU A 214 3.04 -1.52 20.59
C GLU A 214 2.19 -2.70 20.10
N ILE A 215 2.85 -3.80 19.73
CA ILE A 215 2.23 -5.08 19.39
C ILE A 215 2.84 -6.13 20.32
N GLU A 216 2.01 -6.88 21.02
CA GLU A 216 2.36 -8.17 21.60
C GLU A 216 1.46 -9.23 20.98
N ASP A 217 2.02 -10.39 20.61
CA ASP A 217 1.27 -11.63 20.53
C ASP A 217 2.18 -12.83 20.80
N GLU A 218 1.73 -13.77 21.63
CA GLU A 218 2.37 -15.07 21.88
C GLU A 218 1.41 -16.19 21.42
N THR A 219 1.49 -16.56 20.15
CA THR A 219 1.05 -17.86 19.63
C THR A 219 2.08 -18.44 18.68
N ARG A 220 2.21 -19.78 18.64
CA ARG A 220 3.07 -20.48 17.67
C ARG A 220 2.38 -20.50 16.31
N ASP A 221 2.52 -19.39 15.63
CA ASP A 221 2.08 -19.21 14.26
C ASP A 221 3.28 -19.30 13.30
N GLU A 222 3.04 -19.81 12.10
CA GLU A 222 4.04 -19.82 11.04
C GLU A 222 3.75 -18.70 10.03
N ASP A 223 4.73 -17.83 9.88
CA ASP A 223 4.76 -16.76 8.90
C ASP A 223 5.91 -17.03 7.92
N PRO A 224 5.65 -17.82 6.85
CA PRO A 224 6.71 -18.27 5.94
C PRO A 224 7.35 -17.10 5.19
N ASP A 225 6.63 -15.97 5.07
CA ASP A 225 7.07 -14.77 4.37
C ASP A 225 7.64 -13.72 5.34
N ALA A 226 7.93 -14.10 6.60
CA ALA A 226 8.41 -13.24 7.67
C ALA A 226 9.56 -12.32 7.24
N ASP A 227 10.56 -12.94 6.62
CA ASP A 227 11.82 -12.34 6.23
C ASP A 227 11.89 -12.11 4.72
N PHE A 228 10.75 -12.06 4.02
CA PHE A 228 10.72 -11.85 2.58
C PHE A 228 11.40 -10.52 2.20
N ARG A 229 12.37 -10.61 1.30
CA ARG A 229 13.09 -9.47 0.74
C ARG A 229 13.01 -9.53 -0.77
N MET A 230 12.41 -8.50 -1.35
CA MET A 230 12.47 -8.27 -2.78
C MET A 230 13.85 -7.74 -3.13
N VAL A 231 14.47 -8.28 -4.17
CA VAL A 231 15.70 -7.72 -4.71
C VAL A 231 15.35 -6.41 -5.39
N LEU A 232 15.84 -5.30 -4.84
CA LEU A 232 15.57 -3.94 -5.30
C LEU A 232 16.87 -3.29 -5.76
N ASP A 233 16.88 -2.77 -6.99
CA ASP A 233 17.98 -1.97 -7.55
C ASP A 233 17.91 -0.48 -7.11
#